data_AF-A0A422LYC1-F1
#
_entry.id   AF-A0A422LYC1-F1
#
_cell.length_a   1.000
_cell.length_b   1.000
_cell.length_c   1.000
_cell.angle_alpha   90.00
_cell.angle_beta   90.00
_cell.angle_gamma   90.00
#
_symmetry.space_group_name_H-M   'P 1'
#
loop_
_entity.id
_entity.type
_entity.pdbx_description
1 polymer ?
#
loop_
_entity_poly.entity_id
_entity_poly.type
_entity_poly.pdbx_seq_one_letter_code
_entity_poly.pdbx_strand_id
1 'polypeptide(L)'
;MTTWLVPILNVIANQPQAAAIILNNPDSVVLKKITDPIRQKTETSYQSWYGETDKSVLTYYYAFFIDGAIGVLTKWLKNGTVERSEQIAAVIENVVTKGAPH
;
A
#
# COMPACT_ATOMS: atom_id res chain seq x y z
N MET A 1 -14.02 -1.98 2.12
CA MET A 1 -13.03 -2.26 1.06
C MET A 1 -11.78 -2.99 1.59
N THR A 2 -11.89 -3.60 2.78
CA THR A 2 -10.83 -4.27 3.55
C THR A 2 -10.55 -5.72 3.14
N THR A 3 -11.32 -6.29 2.20
CA THR A 3 -11.39 -7.74 2.01
C THR A 3 -10.11 -8.39 1.47
N TRP A 4 -9.29 -7.65 0.71
CA TRP A 4 -8.12 -8.21 0.02
C TRP A 4 -6.78 -7.91 0.70
N LEU A 5 -6.68 -6.78 1.43
CA LEU A 5 -5.42 -6.34 2.06
C LEU A 5 -5.13 -7.12 3.34
N VAL A 6 -6.14 -7.36 4.18
CA VAL A 6 -5.96 -8.07 5.46
C VAL A 6 -5.36 -9.48 5.28
N PRO A 7 -5.78 -10.31 4.31
CA PRO A 7 -5.12 -11.59 4.04
C PRO A 7 -3.64 -11.46 3.71
N ILE A 8 -3.23 -10.44 2.93
CA ILE A 8 -1.82 -10.21 2.58
C ILE A 8 -1.03 -9.80 3.83
N LEU A 9 -1.59 -8.92 4.66
CA LEU A 9 -0.98 -8.50 5.91
C LEU A 9 -0.83 -9.67 6.90
N ASN A 10 -1.78 -10.60 6.92
CA ASN A 10 -1.66 -11.82 7.71
C ASN A 10 -0.52 -12.73 7.24
N VAL A 11 -0.29 -12.84 5.93
CA VAL A 11 0.89 -13.56 5.40
C VAL A 11 2.18 -12.86 5.83
N ILE A 12 2.22 -11.54 5.75
CA ILE A 12 3.36 -10.71 6.18
C ILE A 12 3.67 -10.90 7.67
N ALA A 13 2.64 -10.84 8.53
CA ALA A 13 2.78 -11.01 9.98
C ALA A 13 3.23 -12.42 10.37
N ASN A 14 2.78 -13.45 9.64
CA ASN A 14 3.19 -14.83 9.89
C ASN A 14 4.58 -15.16 9.31
N GLN A 15 5.12 -14.34 8.41
CA GLN A 15 6.43 -14.55 7.78
C GLN A 15 7.26 -13.26 7.70
N PRO A 16 7.60 -12.63 8.84
CA PRO A 16 8.17 -11.28 8.87
C PRO A 16 9.55 -11.19 8.21
N GLN A 17 10.36 -12.25 8.26
CA GLN A 17 11.67 -12.30 7.61
C GLN A 17 11.55 -12.31 6.07
N ALA A 18 10.64 -13.13 5.54
CA ALA A 18 10.36 -13.16 4.10
C ALA A 18 9.75 -11.84 3.62
N ALA A 19 8.85 -11.26 4.42
CA ALA A 19 8.26 -9.96 4.13
C ALA A 19 9.31 -8.83 4.11
N ALA A 20 10.27 -8.84 5.04
CA ALA A 20 11.35 -7.87 5.06
C ALA A 20 12.25 -7.98 3.82
N ILE A 21 12.53 -9.19 3.33
CA ILE A 21 13.29 -9.41 2.08
C ILE A 21 12.53 -8.87 0.88
N ILE A 22 11.23 -9.13 0.81
CA ILE A 22 10.36 -8.69 -0.29
C ILE A 22 10.23 -7.16 -0.32
N LEU A 23 10.05 -6.52 0.83
CA LEU A 23 9.83 -5.07 0.93
C LEU A 23 11.11 -4.25 0.77
N ASN A 24 12.27 -4.80 1.14
CA ASN A 24 13.56 -4.14 0.90
C ASN A 24 14.12 -4.39 -0.51
N ASN A 25 13.38 -5.11 -1.36
CA ASN A 25 13.75 -5.34 -2.75
C ASN A 25 12.76 -4.61 -3.68
N PRO A 26 13.07 -3.39 -4.16
CA PRO A 26 12.17 -2.60 -5.01
C PRO A 26 11.87 -3.27 -6.36
N ASP A 27 12.72 -4.19 -6.81
CA ASP A 27 12.50 -4.99 -8.02
C ASP A 27 11.83 -6.34 -7.74
N SER A 28 11.34 -6.55 -6.53
CA SER A 28 10.61 -7.76 -6.16
C SER A 28 9.40 -7.97 -7.07
N VAL A 29 9.46 -9.03 -7.87
CA VAL A 29 8.34 -9.50 -8.70
C VAL A 29 7.11 -9.83 -7.84
N VAL A 30 7.34 -10.28 -6.61
CA VAL A 30 6.27 -10.56 -5.65
C VAL A 30 5.60 -9.27 -5.21
N LEU A 31 6.39 -8.24 -4.89
CA LEU A 31 5.87 -6.92 -4.51
C LEU A 31 5.05 -6.33 -5.67
N LYS A 32 5.59 -6.32 -6.90
CA LYS A 32 4.87 -5.86 -8.09
C LYS A 32 3.54 -6.58 -8.29
N LYS A 33 3.51 -7.91 -8.19
CA LYS A 33 2.25 -8.68 -8.30
C LYS A 33 1.21 -8.36 -7.23
N ILE A 34 1.64 -7.95 -6.03
CA ILE A 34 0.74 -7.50 -4.96
C ILE A 34 0.21 -6.08 -5.26
N THR A 35 1.04 -5.21 -5.85
CA THR A 35 0.73 -3.80 -6.04
C THR A 35 0.09 -3.46 -7.39
N ASP A 36 0.24 -4.29 -8.41
CA ASP A 36 -0.34 -4.07 -9.74
C ASP A 36 -1.88 -4.02 -9.71
N PRO A 37 -2.60 -4.92 -9.00
CA PRO A 37 -4.06 -4.90 -8.95
C PRO A 37 -4.65 -3.63 -8.32
N ILE A 38 -3.90 -2.97 -7.44
CA ILE A 38 -4.33 -1.71 -6.82
C ILE A 38 -4.02 -0.48 -7.67
N ARG A 39 -3.10 -0.58 -8.64
CA ARG A 39 -2.70 0.55 -9.48
C ARG A 39 -3.85 1.21 -10.19
N GLN A 40 -4.60 0.43 -10.98
CA GLN A 40 -5.72 0.95 -11.76
C GLN A 40 -6.81 1.54 -10.86
N LYS A 41 -7.06 0.91 -9.71
CA LYS A 41 -8.04 1.39 -8.75
C LYS A 41 -7.62 2.73 -8.14
N THR A 42 -6.37 2.83 -7.71
CA THR A 42 -5.80 4.07 -7.17
C THR A 42 -5.84 5.18 -8.23
N GLU A 43 -5.33 4.95 -9.43
CA GLU A 43 -5.37 5.96 -10.51
C GLU A 43 -6.80 6.44 -10.80
N THR A 44 -7.78 5.53 -10.84
CA THR A 44 -9.21 5.87 -11.04
C THR A 44 -9.76 6.71 -9.88
N SER A 45 -9.41 6.38 -8.64
CA SER A 45 -9.82 7.14 -7.46
C SER A 45 -9.23 8.56 -7.47
N TYR A 46 -7.94 8.70 -7.76
CA TYR A 46 -7.27 10.00 -7.83
C TYR A 46 -7.78 10.85 -9.00
N GLN A 47 -8.07 10.25 -10.15
CA GLN A 47 -8.74 10.92 -11.26
C GLN A 47 -10.09 11.49 -10.81
N SER A 48 -10.90 10.72 -10.10
CA SER A 48 -12.20 11.16 -9.60
C SER A 48 -12.11 12.27 -8.55
N TRP A 49 -11.16 12.17 -7.61
CA TRP A 49 -11.01 13.14 -6.52
C TRP A 49 -10.42 14.47 -6.95
N TYR A 50 -9.43 14.44 -7.84
CA TYR A 50 -8.70 15.65 -8.25
C TYR A 50 -9.14 16.17 -9.63
N GLY A 51 -10.03 15.46 -10.34
CA GLY A 51 -10.38 15.79 -11.72
C GLY A 51 -9.21 15.64 -12.69
N GLU A 52 -8.18 14.88 -12.30
CA GLU A 52 -6.95 14.73 -13.07
C GLU A 52 -7.14 13.80 -14.27
N THR A 53 -6.66 14.21 -15.44
CA THR A 53 -6.78 13.45 -16.69
C THR A 53 -5.43 13.13 -17.33
N ASP A 54 -4.36 13.81 -16.89
CA ASP A 54 -3.00 13.53 -17.33
C ASP A 54 -2.51 12.22 -16.69
N LYS A 55 -2.25 11.22 -17.55
CA LYS A 55 -1.76 9.90 -17.15
C LYS A 55 -0.41 9.94 -16.45
N SER A 56 0.45 10.92 -16.78
CA SER A 56 1.74 11.09 -16.13
C SER A 56 1.57 11.57 -14.69
N VAL A 57 0.65 12.50 -14.44
CA VAL A 57 0.30 12.98 -13.10
C VAL A 57 -0.35 11.88 -12.27
N LEU A 58 -1.29 11.13 -12.85
CA LEU A 58 -1.90 9.96 -12.18
C LEU A 58 -0.84 8.91 -11.80
N THR A 59 0.19 8.72 -12.63
CA THR A 59 1.33 7.83 -12.31
C THR A 59 2.11 8.34 -11.10
N TYR A 60 2.33 9.65 -10.96
CA TYR A 60 2.96 10.22 -9.77
C TYR A 60 2.10 10.07 -8.51
N TYR A 61 0.77 10.22 -8.61
CA TYR A 61 -0.12 9.95 -7.49
C TYR A 61 -0.08 8.49 -7.03
N TYR A 62 -0.05 7.56 -7.98
CA TYR A 62 0.13 6.14 -7.65
C TYR A 62 1.48 5.88 -6.99
N ALA A 63 2.57 6.47 -7.50
CA ALA A 63 3.90 6.35 -6.90
C ALA A 63 3.93 6.85 -5.45
N PHE A 64 3.38 8.04 -5.20
CA PHE A 64 3.26 8.60 -3.86
C PHE A 64 2.48 7.66 -2.91
N PHE A 65 1.34 7.15 -3.38
CA PHE A 65 0.53 6.23 -2.61
C PHE A 65 1.29 4.93 -2.26
N ILE A 66 1.90 4.29 -3.27
CA ILE A 66 2.52 2.98 -3.07
C ILE A 66 3.78 3.07 -2.19
N ASP A 67 4.58 4.10 -2.38
CA ASP A 67 5.78 4.33 -1.55
C ASP A 67 5.38 4.62 -0.10
N GLY A 68 4.30 5.39 0.12
CA GLY A 68 3.72 5.60 1.44
C GLY A 68 3.24 4.30 2.10
N ALA A 69 2.53 3.45 1.36
CA ALA A 69 2.06 2.16 1.84
C ALA A 69 3.23 1.22 2.21
N ILE A 70 4.26 1.14 1.35
CA ILE A 70 5.49 0.38 1.61
C ILE A 70 6.19 0.90 2.87
N GLY A 71 6.24 2.23 3.06
CA GLY A 71 6.79 2.86 4.26
C GLY A 71 6.07 2.43 5.54
N VAL A 72 4.73 2.41 5.53
CA VAL A 72 3.91 1.91 6.65
C VAL A 72 4.22 0.44 6.96
N LEU A 73 4.26 -0.42 5.93
CA LEU A 73 4.55 -1.85 6.10
C LEU A 73 5.96 -2.09 6.64
N THR A 74 6.94 -1.34 6.13
CA THR A 74 8.34 -1.43 6.59
C THR A 74 8.45 -1.02 8.06
N LYS A 75 7.76 0.04 8.47
CA LYS A 75 7.72 0.48 9.88
C LYS A 75 7.06 -0.58 10.76
N TRP A 76 5.91 -1.11 10.34
CA TRP A 76 5.18 -2.15 11.06
C TRP A 76 6.04 -3.40 11.28
N LEU A 77 6.75 -3.85 10.25
CA LEU A 77 7.67 -4.99 10.34
C LEU A 77 8.87 -4.72 11.24
N LYS A 78 9.52 -3.56 11.12
CA LYS A 78 10.64 -3.18 11.99
C LYS A 78 10.27 -3.15 13.46
N ASN A 79 9.01 -2.85 13.76
CA ASN A 79 8.48 -2.84 15.12
C ASN A 79 8.03 -4.22 15.62
N GLY A 80 8.19 -5.29 14.82
CA GLY A 80 7.79 -6.64 15.21
C GLY A 80 6.30 -6.95 15.02
N THR A 81 5.64 -6.23 14.12
CA THR A 81 4.22 -6.46 13.74
C THR A 81 3.25 -6.44 14.93
N VAL A 82 3.42 -5.48 15.85
CA VAL A 82 2.64 -5.40 17.10
C VAL A 82 1.17 -5.08 16.85
N GLU A 83 0.89 -4.16 15.92
CA GLU A 83 -0.47 -3.81 15.51
C GLU A 83 -1.11 -4.95 14.70
N ARG A 84 -2.42 -5.14 14.85
CA ARG A 84 -3.14 -6.15 14.06
C ARG A 84 -3.22 -5.74 12.59
N SER A 85 -3.25 -6.72 11.70
CA SER A 85 -3.41 -6.53 10.25
C SER A 85 -4.56 -5.61 9.89
N GLU A 86 -5.71 -5.70 10.57
CA GLU A 86 -6.87 -4.83 10.31
C GLU A 86 -6.57 -3.36 10.64
N GLN A 87 -5.77 -3.10 11.68
CA GLN A 87 -5.40 -1.74 12.07
C GLN A 87 -4.47 -1.13 11.02
N ILE A 88 -3.49 -1.90 10.53
CA ILE A 88 -2.58 -1.44 9.47
C ILE A 88 -3.31 -1.26 8.14
N ALA A 89 -4.23 -2.18 7.79
CA ALA A 89 -5.10 -2.02 6.64
C ALA A 89 -5.90 -0.71 6.71
N ALA A 90 -6.48 -0.40 7.88
CA ALA A 90 -7.22 0.85 8.08
C ALA A 90 -6.32 2.09 7.96
N VAL A 91 -5.06 2.05 8.43
CA VAL A 91 -4.11 3.16 8.24
C VAL A 91 -3.85 3.40 6.75
N ILE A 92 -3.51 2.36 6.00
CA ILE A 92 -3.24 2.45 4.55
C ILE A 92 -4.49 2.95 3.81
N GLU A 93 -5.68 2.43 4.14
CA GLU A 93 -6.94 2.85 3.54
C GLU A 93 -7.34 4.29 3.89
N ASN A 94 -7.08 4.77 5.11
CA ASN A 94 -7.40 6.15 5.49
C ASN A 94 -6.57 7.15 4.68
N VAL A 95 -5.28 6.88 4.46
CA VAL A 95 -4.41 7.73 3.63
C VAL A 95 -4.91 7.76 2.18
N VAL A 96 -5.40 6.62 1.67
CA VAL A 96 -6.04 6.55 0.36
C VAL A 96 -7.32 7.37 0.33
N THR A 97 -8.28 7.07 1.20
CA THR A 97 -9.67 7.53 1.07
C THR A 97 -9.94 8.94 1.57
N LYS A 98 -9.08 9.49 2.44
CA LYS A 98 -9.31 10.80 3.08
C LYS A 98 -8.29 11.86 2.68
N GLY A 99 -7.32 11.51 1.84
CA GLY A 99 -6.13 12.34 1.63
C GLY A 99 -5.25 12.41 2.89
N ALA A 100 -4.07 13.00 2.76
CA ALA A 100 -3.25 13.31 3.94
C ALA A 100 -4.08 14.18 4.92
N PRO A 101 -4.02 13.93 6.24
CA PRO A 101 -4.75 14.74 7.20
C PRO A 101 -4.38 16.22 7.02
N HIS A 102 -5.41 17.06 6.81
CA HIS A 102 -5.32 18.51 6.87
C HIS A 102 -5.22 18.99 8.32
#